data_AF-A0A2D6CYW1-F1
#
_entry.id   AF-A0A2D6CYW1-F1
#
_cell.length_a   1.000
_cell.length_b   1.000
_cell.length_c   1.000
_cell.angle_alpha   90.00
_cell.angle_beta   90.00
_cell.angle_gamma   90.00
#
_symmetry.space_group_name_H-M   'P 1'
#
loop_
_entity.id
_entity.type
_entity.pdbx_description
1 polymer ?
#
loop_
_entity_poly.entity_id
_entity_poly.type
_entity_poly.pdbx_seq_one_letter_code
_entity_poly.pdbx_strand_id
1 'polypeptide(L)'
;MSDCQAEFAGLRSEMSHWLAQSRRVDGPGPNGGGEDEANYSLAWFPHYILTGDADVAEHFRALLAALAGWVDRECHHGYEPEAEAHHGTEPFLLFLPRYLGLFPEDSGARGLLSDAARHVGNWGDGVPDWYDYDRDCFHSYRIGSRVVGEDPGEACEVAEHFRFLHIALAAYRVTGEQRYFDWSLRYGAEWARRLNAAAPGPLPVVWTQDGDGVYERDMTPKQRNMSAASHHVEGDPLVGVEVLLASGAIYALGDLFSLTGDSAFHRAARRIAGPLVSQLTDPYADPGAAAVAYYRLAFGDDSLDDDIRAQVDRMPDESPDELAMTFPQERRRVARGVGRRNDMIHWGRRSAEGVITPADDPCTAALALAYQVSGDDAYAARAFRQARVKLTMARRVLRGGREHADMGGAVCSVAAGHGRNWGVGTVTGCYGPLSLGTREVMGRVVPAIEFTRPDGATAMPDDVLSLVRPSVCGGGQASFSNAGAGPAEFSWRASGDGDWSALALQPDESRTVLL
;
A
#
# COMPACT_ATOMS: atom_id res chain seq x y z
N MET A 1 -0.98 16.90 22.27
CA MET A 1 0.41 16.54 21.94
C MET A 1 1.02 15.47 22.84
N SER A 2 1.08 15.61 24.18
CA SER A 2 1.78 14.62 25.04
C SER A 2 1.31 13.17 24.91
N ASP A 3 0.00 12.93 24.82
CA ASP A 3 -0.56 11.59 24.59
C ASP A 3 -0.22 11.05 23.19
N CYS A 4 -0.26 11.90 22.16
CA CYS A 4 0.14 11.52 20.79
C CYS A 4 1.62 11.10 20.71
N GLN A 5 2.50 11.83 21.40
CA GLN A 5 3.94 11.51 21.47
C GLN A 5 4.18 10.15 22.12
N ALA A 6 3.52 9.88 23.26
CA ALA A 6 3.65 8.60 23.94
C ALA A 6 3.19 7.42 23.06
N GLU A 7 2.06 7.59 22.35
CA GLU A 7 1.53 6.55 21.48
C GLU A 7 2.38 6.31 20.23
N PHE A 8 2.94 7.37 19.63
CA PHE A 8 3.91 7.25 18.54
C PHE A 8 5.18 6.52 18.98
N ALA A 9 5.78 6.93 20.11
CA ALA A 9 6.98 6.29 20.65
C ALA A 9 6.73 4.81 20.96
N GLY A 10 5.56 4.49 21.52
CA GLY A 10 5.15 3.12 21.77
C GLY A 10 5.00 2.30 20.48
N LEU A 11 4.41 2.86 19.42
CA LEU A 11 4.31 2.19 18.12
C LEU A 11 5.69 2.00 17.47
N ARG A 12 6.55 3.02 17.49
CA ARG A 12 7.93 2.95 16.99
C ARG A 12 8.70 1.83 17.69
N SER A 13 8.59 1.71 19.01
CA SER A 13 9.22 0.64 19.78
C SER A 13 8.66 -0.74 19.40
N GLU A 14 7.33 -0.86 19.24
CA GLU A 14 6.71 -2.13 18.88
C GLU A 14 7.12 -2.61 17.47
N MET A 15 7.36 -1.68 16.53
CA MET A 15 7.92 -2.00 15.22
C MET A 15 9.32 -2.62 15.32
N SER A 16 10.20 -2.07 16.16
CA SER A 16 11.54 -2.61 16.41
C SER A 16 11.47 -3.97 17.12
N HIS A 17 10.55 -4.14 18.09
CA HIS A 17 10.33 -5.45 18.73
C HIS A 17 9.83 -6.51 17.74
N TRP A 18 8.95 -6.14 16.82
CA TRP A 18 8.50 -7.04 15.77
C TRP A 18 9.66 -7.45 14.87
N LEU A 19 10.48 -6.51 14.39
CA LEU A 19 11.67 -6.85 13.59
C LEU A 19 12.60 -7.84 14.32
N ALA A 20 12.92 -7.54 15.59
CA ALA A 20 13.79 -8.39 16.40
C ALA A 20 13.21 -9.79 16.62
N GLN A 21 11.89 -9.92 16.74
CA GLN A 21 11.20 -11.21 16.80
C GLN A 21 11.26 -11.92 15.45
N SER A 22 10.89 -11.25 14.36
CA SER A 22 10.85 -11.82 13.01
C SER A 22 12.19 -12.36 12.55
N ARG A 23 13.29 -11.65 12.79
CA ARG A 23 14.66 -12.15 12.50
C ARG A 23 15.00 -13.46 13.20
N ARG A 24 14.33 -13.79 14.31
CA ARG A 24 14.58 -15.02 15.09
C ARG A 24 13.62 -16.16 14.74
N VAL A 25 12.38 -15.85 14.36
CA VAL A 25 11.31 -16.85 14.26
C VAL A 25 10.78 -17.06 12.84
N ASP A 26 10.89 -16.05 11.97
CA ASP A 26 10.37 -16.10 10.60
C ASP A 26 11.48 -16.54 9.65
N GLY A 27 11.73 -17.85 9.63
CA GLY A 27 12.63 -18.49 8.67
C GLY A 27 12.14 -18.33 7.22
N PRO A 28 12.95 -18.73 6.21
CA PRO A 28 12.51 -18.73 4.82
C PRO A 28 11.22 -19.55 4.67
N GLY A 29 10.31 -19.07 3.82
CA GLY A 29 9.11 -19.81 3.47
C GLY A 29 9.43 -21.00 2.56
N PRO A 30 8.39 -21.76 2.14
CA PRO A 30 8.57 -22.92 1.28
C PRO A 30 9.15 -22.56 -0.10
N ASN A 31 8.95 -21.33 -0.55
CA ASN A 31 9.44 -20.86 -1.85
C ASN A 31 10.88 -20.33 -1.75
N GLY A 32 11.41 -20.16 -0.54
CA GLY A 32 12.79 -19.74 -0.31
C GLY A 32 13.09 -18.37 -0.93
N GLY A 33 12.13 -17.44 -0.83
CA GLY A 33 12.21 -16.07 -1.33
C GLY A 33 11.31 -15.71 -2.52
N GLY A 34 10.63 -16.70 -3.12
CA GLY A 34 9.66 -16.50 -4.20
C GLY A 34 8.27 -16.06 -3.74
N GLU A 35 7.30 -16.03 -4.67
CA GLU A 35 5.92 -15.55 -4.44
C GLU A 35 5.89 -14.17 -3.75
N ASP A 36 5.14 -14.05 -2.66
CA ASP A 36 4.94 -12.82 -1.88
C ASP A 36 5.84 -12.74 -0.63
N GLU A 37 6.80 -13.66 -0.44
CA GLU A 37 7.48 -13.83 0.87
C GLU A 37 8.12 -12.54 1.41
N ALA A 38 8.66 -11.68 0.53
CA ALA A 38 9.28 -10.43 0.95
C ALA A 38 8.25 -9.32 1.27
N ASN A 39 6.99 -9.45 0.83
CA ASN A 39 5.94 -8.44 1.02
C ASN A 39 5.46 -8.36 2.48
N TYR A 40 5.75 -9.37 3.31
CA TYR A 40 5.44 -9.28 4.75
C TYR A 40 6.19 -8.11 5.43
N SER A 41 7.27 -7.63 4.80
CA SER A 41 8.19 -6.62 5.31
C SER A 41 7.73 -5.19 5.03
N LEU A 42 6.58 -4.98 4.37
CA LEU A 42 6.18 -3.67 3.82
C LEU A 42 6.06 -2.56 4.88
N ALA A 43 5.69 -2.91 6.10
CA ALA A 43 5.58 -1.95 7.20
C ALA A 43 6.93 -1.41 7.69
N TRP A 44 8.04 -2.09 7.40
CA TRP A 44 9.37 -1.63 7.82
C TRP A 44 9.99 -0.58 6.89
N PHE A 45 9.45 -0.33 5.69
CA PHE A 45 9.93 0.75 4.82
C PHE A 45 9.80 2.14 5.48
N PRO A 46 8.61 2.60 5.92
CA PRO A 46 8.51 3.87 6.64
C PRO A 46 9.28 3.84 7.96
N HIS A 47 9.37 2.68 8.64
CA HIS A 47 10.17 2.54 9.85
C HIS A 47 11.66 2.82 9.58
N TYR A 48 12.24 2.24 8.53
CA TYR A 48 13.63 2.50 8.15
C TYR A 48 13.87 3.97 7.80
N ILE A 49 12.95 4.61 7.06
CA ILE A 49 13.08 6.04 6.72
C ILE A 49 13.07 6.91 8.00
N LEU A 50 12.29 6.52 9.01
CA LEU A 50 12.25 7.22 10.30
C LEU A 50 13.51 6.99 11.15
N THR A 51 13.98 5.75 11.23
CA THR A 51 14.96 5.35 12.24
C THR A 51 16.40 5.25 11.73
N GLY A 52 16.59 5.03 10.43
CA GLY A 52 17.87 4.64 9.86
C GLY A 52 18.41 3.32 10.39
N ASP A 53 17.55 2.46 10.96
CA ASP A 53 17.95 1.24 11.65
C ASP A 53 18.68 0.27 10.72
N ALA A 54 19.96 0.02 11.03
CA ALA A 54 20.83 -0.86 10.26
C ALA A 54 20.33 -2.31 10.24
N ASP A 55 19.61 -2.75 11.29
CA ASP A 55 19.03 -4.10 11.35
C ASP A 55 17.93 -4.28 10.31
N VAL A 56 17.15 -3.22 10.03
CA VAL A 56 16.14 -3.24 8.95
C VAL A 56 16.82 -3.35 7.59
N ALA A 57 17.88 -2.57 7.36
CA ALA A 57 18.64 -2.63 6.11
C ALA A 57 19.29 -4.01 5.89
N GLU A 58 19.87 -4.60 6.94
CA GLU A 58 20.41 -5.96 6.89
C GLU A 58 19.32 -6.98 6.53
N HIS A 59 18.16 -6.88 7.18
CA HIS A 59 17.03 -7.78 6.93
C HIS A 59 16.50 -7.65 5.50
N PHE A 60 16.36 -6.43 4.98
CA PHE A 60 15.98 -6.20 3.59
C PHE A 60 16.96 -6.82 2.58
N ARG A 61 18.27 -6.72 2.83
CA ARG A 61 19.29 -7.38 1.98
C ARG A 61 19.17 -8.91 2.03
N ALA A 62 18.84 -9.47 3.19
CA ALA A 62 18.61 -10.92 3.32
C ALA A 62 17.38 -11.38 2.53
N LEU A 63 16.29 -10.60 2.54
CA LEU A 63 15.10 -10.88 1.73
C LEU A 63 15.38 -10.76 0.23
N LEU A 64 16.10 -9.72 -0.20
CA LEU A 64 16.54 -9.58 -1.58
C LEU A 64 17.40 -10.77 -2.03
N ALA A 65 18.34 -11.22 -1.20
CA ALA A 65 19.19 -12.36 -1.52
C ALA A 65 18.38 -13.65 -1.68
N ALA A 66 17.35 -13.86 -0.86
CA ALA A 66 16.43 -14.98 -0.99
C ALA A 66 15.64 -14.91 -2.31
N LEU A 67 15.06 -13.76 -2.63
CA LEU A 67 14.36 -13.53 -3.89
C LEU A 67 15.26 -13.78 -5.10
N ALA A 68 16.46 -13.21 -5.12
CA ALA A 68 17.44 -13.41 -6.19
C ALA A 68 17.78 -14.90 -6.37
N GLY A 69 17.96 -15.62 -5.25
CA GLY A 69 18.20 -17.06 -5.28
C GLY A 69 17.01 -17.86 -5.80
N TRP A 70 15.76 -17.45 -5.53
CA TRP A 70 14.58 -18.09 -6.09
C TRP A 70 14.46 -17.85 -7.60
N VAL A 71 14.66 -16.60 -8.06
CA VAL A 71 14.63 -16.26 -9.49
C VAL A 71 15.64 -17.09 -10.28
N ASP A 72 16.85 -17.30 -9.75
CA ASP A 72 17.87 -18.13 -10.39
C ASP A 72 17.48 -19.62 -10.51
N ARG A 73 16.69 -20.13 -9.56
CA ARG A 73 16.29 -21.55 -9.52
C ARG A 73 15.02 -21.85 -10.33
N GLU A 74 14.00 -21.02 -10.16
CA GLU A 74 12.63 -21.33 -10.59
C GLU A 74 12.19 -20.52 -11.83
N CYS A 75 12.83 -19.39 -12.11
CA CYS A 75 12.44 -18.52 -13.21
C CYS A 75 13.26 -18.74 -14.49
N HIS A 76 12.65 -18.38 -15.61
CA HIS A 76 13.27 -18.23 -16.91
C HIS A 76 13.02 -16.79 -17.37
N HIS A 77 14.07 -15.98 -17.49
CA HIS A 77 13.96 -14.54 -17.76
C HIS A 77 13.06 -13.81 -16.73
N GLY A 78 13.36 -13.90 -15.44
CA GLY A 78 12.64 -13.14 -14.42
C GLY A 78 11.22 -13.62 -14.08
N TYR A 79 10.63 -14.56 -14.80
CA TYR A 79 9.33 -15.16 -14.45
C TYR A 79 9.36 -16.68 -14.50
N GLU A 80 8.48 -17.31 -13.72
CA GLU A 80 8.20 -18.73 -13.88
C GLU A 80 7.79 -19.07 -15.33
N PRO A 81 8.16 -20.25 -15.84
CA PRO A 81 7.79 -20.68 -17.20
C PRO A 81 6.29 -20.59 -17.49
N GLU A 82 5.47 -20.89 -16.48
CA GLU A 82 4.02 -20.75 -16.50
C GLU A 82 3.61 -19.93 -15.29
N ALA A 83 2.96 -18.80 -15.51
CA ALA A 83 2.50 -17.91 -14.45
C ALA A 83 1.16 -17.29 -14.87
N GLU A 84 0.46 -16.71 -13.91
CA GLU A 84 -0.66 -15.81 -14.17
C GLU A 84 -0.39 -14.42 -13.60
N ALA A 85 -1.17 -13.44 -14.04
CA ALA A 85 -0.90 -12.02 -13.83
C ALA A 85 -0.79 -11.62 -12.35
N HIS A 86 -1.49 -12.31 -11.45
CA HIS A 86 -1.49 -12.02 -10.02
C HIS A 86 -0.19 -12.49 -9.34
N HIS A 87 0.00 -13.80 -9.15
CA HIS A 87 1.12 -14.37 -8.39
C HIS A 87 2.44 -14.23 -9.15
N GLY A 88 2.43 -14.32 -10.48
CA GLY A 88 3.65 -14.18 -11.27
C GLY A 88 4.37 -12.84 -11.08
N THR A 89 3.62 -11.78 -10.72
CA THR A 89 4.16 -10.43 -10.56
C THR A 89 4.49 -10.05 -9.11
N GLU A 90 3.99 -10.78 -8.10
CA GLU A 90 4.19 -10.48 -6.68
C GLU A 90 5.64 -10.26 -6.25
N PRO A 91 6.62 -11.05 -6.74
CA PRO A 91 8.01 -10.87 -6.32
C PRO A 91 8.62 -9.52 -6.77
N PHE A 92 8.07 -8.91 -7.83
CA PHE A 92 8.66 -7.75 -8.51
C PHE A 92 7.89 -6.44 -8.28
N LEU A 93 6.76 -6.50 -7.58
CA LEU A 93 5.80 -5.40 -7.54
C LEU A 93 5.88 -4.56 -6.27
N LEU A 94 5.89 -5.21 -5.10
CA LEU A 94 5.72 -4.50 -3.82
C LEU A 94 7.06 -4.30 -3.13
N PHE A 95 7.75 -5.38 -2.75
CA PHE A 95 9.03 -5.30 -2.05
C PHE A 95 10.16 -4.71 -2.90
N LEU A 96 10.44 -5.28 -4.07
CA LEU A 96 11.64 -4.97 -4.86
C LEU A 96 11.71 -3.49 -5.32
N PRO A 97 10.62 -2.88 -5.84
CA PRO A 97 10.62 -1.45 -6.17
C PRO A 97 10.86 -0.56 -4.96
N ARG A 98 10.30 -0.91 -3.79
CA ARG A 98 10.49 -0.15 -2.55
C ARG A 98 11.92 -0.27 -2.05
N TYR A 99 12.51 -1.46 -2.13
CA TYR A 99 13.93 -1.70 -1.83
C TYR A 99 14.83 -0.80 -2.68
N LEU A 100 14.60 -0.75 -3.99
CA LEU A 100 15.31 0.14 -4.92
C LEU A 100 15.02 1.63 -4.68
N GLY A 101 13.99 1.98 -3.91
CA GLY A 101 13.78 3.34 -3.41
C GLY A 101 14.75 3.73 -2.31
N LEU A 102 15.17 2.77 -1.47
CA LEU A 102 16.11 2.97 -0.36
C LEU A 102 17.56 2.71 -0.74
N PHE A 103 17.79 1.75 -1.64
CA PHE A 103 19.12 1.29 -2.07
C PHE A 103 19.25 1.35 -3.61
N PRO A 104 19.20 2.55 -4.22
CA PRO A 104 19.18 2.70 -5.68
C PRO A 104 20.46 2.21 -6.39
N GLU A 105 21.57 2.17 -5.65
CA GLU A 105 22.87 1.75 -6.16
C GLU A 105 22.99 0.21 -6.33
N ASP A 106 22.03 -0.56 -5.80
CA ASP A 106 22.04 -2.01 -5.90
C ASP A 106 21.75 -2.47 -7.34
N SER A 107 22.82 -2.72 -8.09
CA SER A 107 22.74 -3.15 -9.48
C SER A 107 22.11 -4.54 -9.65
N GLY A 108 22.20 -5.41 -8.63
CA GLY A 108 21.60 -6.74 -8.66
C GLY A 108 20.08 -6.65 -8.60
N ALA A 109 19.56 -5.91 -7.62
CA ALA A 109 18.13 -5.61 -7.53
C ALA A 109 17.59 -4.91 -8.79
N ARG A 110 18.35 -3.95 -9.35
CA ARG A 110 18.00 -3.27 -10.59
C ARG A 110 17.91 -4.25 -11.77
N GLY A 111 18.85 -5.18 -11.85
CA GLY A 111 18.86 -6.24 -12.85
C GLY A 111 17.62 -7.13 -12.78
N LEU A 112 17.24 -7.57 -11.57
CA LEU A 112 16.02 -8.37 -11.36
C LEU A 112 14.76 -7.65 -11.83
N LEU A 113 14.59 -6.38 -11.44
CA LEU A 113 13.42 -5.60 -11.85
C LEU A 113 13.40 -5.36 -13.36
N SER A 114 14.55 -5.05 -13.97
CA SER A 114 14.66 -4.82 -15.41
C SER A 114 14.39 -6.09 -16.22
N ASP A 115 14.81 -7.26 -15.72
CA ASP A 115 14.53 -8.56 -16.33
C ASP A 115 13.03 -8.84 -16.32
N ALA A 116 12.34 -8.68 -15.18
CA ALA A 116 10.89 -8.83 -15.14
C ALA A 116 10.20 -7.80 -16.06
N ALA A 117 10.58 -6.52 -15.99
CA ALA A 117 9.89 -5.47 -16.73
C ALA A 117 9.97 -5.62 -18.26
N ARG A 118 10.96 -6.32 -18.84
CA ARG A 118 11.09 -6.39 -20.31
C ARG A 118 9.96 -7.16 -21.00
N HIS A 119 9.24 -8.01 -20.27
CA HIS A 119 8.17 -8.84 -20.83
C HIS A 119 6.87 -8.06 -21.04
N VAL A 120 6.64 -6.99 -20.28
CA VAL A 120 5.40 -6.18 -20.37
C VAL A 120 5.18 -5.59 -21.78
N GLY A 121 6.26 -5.33 -22.51
CA GLY A 121 6.25 -4.79 -23.87
C GLY A 121 6.86 -5.74 -24.91
N ASN A 122 6.93 -7.04 -24.64
CA ASN A 122 7.50 -8.04 -25.54
C ASN A 122 8.96 -7.75 -25.98
N TRP A 123 9.78 -7.18 -25.09
CA TRP A 123 11.18 -6.84 -25.40
C TRP A 123 12.18 -7.93 -24.99
N GLY A 124 11.69 -9.06 -24.47
CA GLY A 124 12.50 -10.21 -24.13
C GLY A 124 12.71 -11.14 -25.32
N ASP A 125 13.96 -11.44 -25.66
CA ASP A 125 14.26 -12.44 -26.69
C ASP A 125 13.85 -13.85 -26.24
N GLY A 126 13.20 -14.61 -27.12
CA GLY A 126 12.88 -16.02 -26.88
C GLY A 126 11.73 -16.28 -25.89
N VAL A 127 10.96 -15.25 -25.56
CA VAL A 127 9.74 -15.33 -24.73
C VAL A 127 8.52 -15.01 -25.62
N PRO A 128 7.40 -15.75 -25.49
CA PRO A 128 6.17 -15.44 -26.21
C PRO A 128 5.63 -14.05 -25.88
N ASP A 129 5.02 -13.40 -26.85
CA ASP A 129 4.39 -12.10 -26.67
C ASP A 129 3.26 -12.16 -25.63
N TRP A 130 3.29 -11.25 -24.66
CA TRP A 130 2.24 -11.08 -23.66
C TRP A 130 1.22 -10.04 -24.10
N TYR A 131 1.68 -9.00 -24.79
CA TYR A 131 0.92 -7.81 -25.11
C TYR A 131 0.59 -7.70 -26.61
N ASP A 132 -0.67 -7.47 -26.92
CA ASP A 132 -1.19 -7.18 -28.26
C ASP A 132 -1.14 -5.67 -28.52
N TYR A 133 -0.15 -5.24 -29.32
CA TYR A 133 0.02 -3.84 -29.70
C TYR A 133 -1.02 -3.33 -30.71
N ASP A 134 -1.84 -4.18 -31.33
CA ASP A 134 -2.91 -3.71 -32.22
C ASP A 134 -4.18 -3.42 -31.44
N ARG A 135 -4.42 -4.16 -30.35
CA ARG A 135 -5.63 -4.04 -29.49
C ARG A 135 -5.42 -3.31 -28.18
N ASP A 136 -4.17 -3.02 -27.82
CA ASP A 136 -3.78 -2.43 -26.54
C ASP A 136 -4.25 -3.27 -25.33
N CYS A 137 -4.10 -4.58 -25.43
CA CYS A 137 -4.49 -5.53 -24.40
C CYS A 137 -3.49 -6.68 -24.24
N PHE A 138 -3.48 -7.33 -23.08
CA PHE A 138 -2.80 -8.61 -22.88
C PHE A 138 -3.55 -9.74 -23.61
N HIS A 139 -2.80 -10.69 -24.13
CA HIS A 139 -3.36 -11.86 -24.81
C HIS A 139 -4.14 -12.77 -23.85
N SER A 140 -3.71 -12.86 -22.59
CA SER A 140 -4.33 -13.72 -21.57
C SER A 140 -3.98 -13.26 -20.16
N TYR A 141 -4.80 -13.66 -19.19
CA TYR A 141 -4.46 -13.63 -17.76
C TYR A 141 -3.28 -14.57 -17.41
N ARG A 142 -3.07 -15.63 -18.19
CA ARG A 142 -1.96 -16.58 -18.02
C ARG A 142 -0.79 -16.16 -18.93
N ILE A 143 0.26 -15.63 -18.33
CA ILE A 143 1.40 -15.00 -19.00
C ILE A 143 2.69 -15.36 -18.27
N GLY A 144 3.22 -16.54 -18.61
CA GLY A 144 4.53 -17.00 -18.17
C GLY A 144 5.61 -16.77 -19.21
N SER A 145 6.87 -17.02 -18.83
CA SER A 145 8.01 -16.82 -19.74
C SER A 145 8.15 -17.88 -20.84
N ARG A 146 7.33 -18.94 -20.82
CA ARG A 146 7.25 -19.96 -21.88
C ARG A 146 5.84 -20.20 -22.40
N VAL A 147 4.81 -19.90 -21.61
CA VAL A 147 3.42 -20.17 -21.96
C VAL A 147 2.58 -18.92 -21.79
N VAL A 148 1.87 -18.56 -22.85
CA VAL A 148 0.77 -17.58 -22.84
C VAL A 148 -0.51 -18.36 -23.13
N GLY A 149 -1.55 -18.14 -22.31
CA GLY A 149 -2.79 -18.91 -22.40
C GLY A 149 -3.56 -18.65 -23.70
N GLU A 150 -4.08 -19.71 -24.32
CA GLU A 150 -4.89 -19.64 -25.55
C GLU A 150 -6.41 -19.76 -25.28
N ASP A 151 -6.82 -19.91 -24.02
CA ASP A 151 -8.23 -20.06 -23.67
C ASP A 151 -8.98 -18.72 -23.86
N PRO A 152 -10.01 -18.65 -24.73
CA PRO A 152 -10.79 -17.42 -24.94
C PRO A 152 -11.44 -16.86 -23.66
N GLY A 153 -11.67 -17.68 -22.64
CA GLY A 153 -12.18 -17.24 -21.34
C GLY A 153 -11.17 -16.47 -20.48
N GLU A 154 -9.87 -16.53 -20.82
CA GLU A 154 -8.78 -15.75 -20.19
C GLU A 154 -8.37 -14.54 -21.03
N ALA A 155 -8.86 -14.45 -22.27
CA ALA A 155 -8.62 -13.33 -23.19
C ALA A 155 -9.47 -12.12 -22.79
N CYS A 156 -9.14 -11.52 -21.66
CA CYS A 156 -9.80 -10.35 -21.12
C CYS A 156 -8.86 -9.53 -20.24
N GLU A 157 -9.28 -8.32 -19.95
CA GLU A 157 -8.53 -7.34 -19.17
C GLU A 157 -9.07 -7.30 -17.74
N VAL A 158 -8.23 -7.73 -16.79
CA VAL A 158 -8.56 -7.75 -15.37
C VAL A 158 -7.75 -6.69 -14.63
N ALA A 159 -8.24 -6.24 -13.48
CA ALA A 159 -7.55 -5.23 -12.67
C ALA A 159 -6.11 -5.63 -12.33
N GLU A 160 -5.82 -6.92 -12.18
CA GLU A 160 -4.46 -7.44 -11.90
C GLU A 160 -3.44 -7.03 -12.97
N HIS A 161 -3.86 -6.68 -14.19
CA HIS A 161 -2.93 -6.16 -15.21
C HIS A 161 -2.35 -4.78 -14.88
N PHE A 162 -2.93 -4.02 -13.93
CA PHE A 162 -2.27 -2.82 -13.38
C PHE A 162 -0.91 -3.13 -12.75
N ARG A 163 -0.68 -4.37 -12.27
CA ARG A 163 0.62 -4.80 -11.74
C ARG A 163 1.75 -4.62 -12.76
N PHE A 164 1.48 -4.79 -14.05
CA PHE A 164 2.47 -4.53 -15.11
C PHE A 164 2.77 -3.04 -15.29
N LEU A 165 1.77 -2.15 -15.12
CA LEU A 165 2.00 -0.70 -15.11
C LEU A 165 2.95 -0.33 -13.97
N HIS A 166 2.73 -0.87 -12.78
CA HIS A 166 3.62 -0.63 -11.63
C HIS A 166 5.05 -1.11 -11.87
N ILE A 167 5.23 -2.32 -12.40
CA ILE A 167 6.56 -2.87 -12.72
C ILE A 167 7.25 -2.00 -13.78
N ALA A 168 6.55 -1.62 -14.85
CA ALA A 168 7.10 -0.77 -15.90
C ALA A 168 7.46 0.63 -15.38
N LEU A 169 6.60 1.27 -14.59
CA LEU A 169 6.88 2.59 -14.00
C LEU A 169 8.05 2.53 -13.01
N ALA A 170 8.14 1.46 -12.21
CA ALA A 170 9.29 1.24 -11.34
C ALA A 170 10.58 1.03 -12.15
N ALA A 171 10.53 0.27 -13.25
CA ALA A 171 11.66 0.09 -14.15
C ALA A 171 12.09 1.42 -14.79
N TYR A 172 11.15 2.22 -15.29
CA TYR A 172 11.42 3.57 -15.80
C TYR A 172 12.15 4.43 -14.75
N ARG A 173 11.67 4.44 -13.51
CA ARG A 173 12.31 5.20 -12.42
C ARG A 173 13.76 4.78 -12.19
N VAL A 174 14.08 3.48 -12.23
CA VAL A 174 15.40 2.98 -11.85
C VAL A 174 16.39 2.89 -13.02
N THR A 175 15.92 2.76 -14.26
CA THR A 175 16.78 2.66 -15.45
C THR A 175 16.82 3.93 -16.28
N GLY A 176 15.79 4.76 -16.21
CA GLY A 176 15.59 5.92 -17.10
C GLY A 176 15.26 5.54 -18.54
N GLU A 177 15.00 4.26 -18.84
CA GLU A 177 14.71 3.83 -20.20
C GLU A 177 13.29 4.23 -20.63
N GLN A 178 13.22 5.09 -21.64
CA GLN A 178 11.99 5.71 -22.13
C GLN A 178 10.90 4.71 -22.56
N ARG A 179 11.29 3.53 -23.08
CA ARG A 179 10.35 2.48 -23.53
C ARG A 179 9.34 2.08 -22.45
N TYR A 180 9.78 2.05 -21.18
CA TYR A 180 8.91 1.66 -20.08
C TYR A 180 7.84 2.72 -19.83
N PHE A 181 8.23 4.00 -19.85
CA PHE A 181 7.28 5.10 -19.75
C PHE A 181 6.32 5.15 -20.94
N ASP A 182 6.83 5.03 -22.17
CA ASP A 182 6.02 5.11 -23.38
C ASP A 182 4.95 4.00 -23.41
N TRP A 183 5.33 2.77 -23.01
CA TRP A 183 4.38 1.67 -22.87
C TRP A 183 3.37 1.92 -21.74
N SER A 184 3.84 2.37 -20.56
CA SER A 184 2.94 2.68 -19.44
C SER A 184 1.93 3.76 -19.77
N LEU A 185 2.34 4.79 -20.52
CA LEU A 185 1.46 5.84 -20.98
C LEU A 185 0.42 5.31 -21.97
N ARG A 186 0.85 4.52 -22.95
CA ARG A 186 -0.03 3.91 -23.96
C ARG A 186 -1.09 3.02 -23.31
N TYR A 187 -0.67 2.04 -22.52
CA TYR A 187 -1.58 1.08 -21.90
C TYR A 187 -2.41 1.71 -20.77
N GLY A 188 -1.81 2.60 -19.98
CA GLY A 188 -2.52 3.34 -18.94
C GLY A 188 -3.60 4.26 -19.50
N ALA A 189 -3.37 4.90 -20.66
CA ALA A 189 -4.36 5.73 -21.32
C ALA A 189 -5.60 4.92 -21.73
N GLU A 190 -5.42 3.67 -22.17
CA GLU A 190 -6.53 2.77 -22.50
C GLU A 190 -7.35 2.40 -21.25
N TRP A 191 -6.69 2.13 -20.12
CA TRP A 191 -7.37 1.95 -18.83
C TRP A 191 -8.14 3.20 -18.38
N ALA A 192 -7.52 4.38 -18.48
CA ALA A 192 -8.19 5.64 -18.15
C ALA A 192 -9.40 5.89 -19.05
N ARG A 193 -9.29 5.58 -20.35
CA ARG A 193 -10.41 5.66 -21.30
C ARG A 193 -11.56 4.75 -20.88
N ARG A 194 -11.28 3.47 -20.58
CA ARG A 194 -12.27 2.48 -20.15
C ARG A 194 -12.99 2.88 -18.86
N LEU A 195 -12.25 3.34 -17.85
CA LEU A 195 -12.81 3.77 -16.55
C LEU A 195 -13.70 5.02 -16.68
N ASN A 196 -13.29 5.95 -17.54
CA ASN A 196 -14.04 7.18 -17.83
C ASN A 196 -15.27 6.93 -18.70
N ALA A 197 -15.22 5.94 -19.60
CA ALA A 197 -16.34 5.56 -20.47
C ALA A 197 -17.39 4.69 -19.77
N ALA A 198 -17.04 4.04 -18.66
CA ALA A 198 -17.97 3.24 -17.87
C ALA A 198 -19.17 4.09 -17.40
N ALA A 199 -20.36 3.47 -17.39
CA ALA A 199 -21.60 4.15 -17.01
C ALA A 199 -21.55 4.69 -15.56
N PRO A 200 -22.34 5.73 -15.22
CA PRO A 200 -22.54 6.13 -13.83
C PRO A 200 -23.03 4.95 -12.98
N GLY A 201 -22.47 4.77 -11.77
CA GLY A 201 -22.77 3.65 -10.89
C GLY A 201 -21.54 2.77 -10.61
N PRO A 202 -21.75 1.48 -10.26
CA PRO A 202 -20.67 0.53 -10.03
C PRO A 202 -19.71 0.45 -11.21
N LEU A 203 -18.42 0.25 -10.93
CA LEU A 203 -17.42 -0.01 -11.97
C LEU A 203 -17.50 -1.47 -12.45
N PRO A 204 -17.15 -1.74 -13.73
CA PRO A 204 -16.93 -3.11 -14.21
C PRO A 204 -15.84 -3.82 -13.39
N VAL A 205 -15.91 -5.14 -13.38
CA VAL A 205 -14.94 -6.00 -12.69
C VAL A 205 -13.84 -6.48 -13.65
N VAL A 206 -14.21 -6.68 -14.92
CA VAL A 206 -13.37 -7.17 -16.02
C VAL A 206 -13.74 -6.39 -17.28
N TRP A 207 -12.85 -6.33 -18.26
CA TRP A 207 -13.10 -5.77 -19.59
C TRP A 207 -12.82 -6.81 -20.67
N THR A 208 -13.62 -6.85 -21.73
CA THR A 208 -13.29 -7.65 -22.92
C THR A 208 -12.06 -7.06 -23.62
N GLN A 209 -11.42 -7.82 -24.52
CA GLN A 209 -10.34 -7.28 -25.36
C GLN A 209 -10.78 -6.13 -26.27
N ASP A 210 -12.09 -6.02 -26.57
CA ASP A 210 -12.66 -4.88 -27.30
C ASP A 210 -12.92 -3.66 -26.39
N GLY A 211 -12.69 -3.79 -25.08
CA GLY A 211 -12.82 -2.71 -24.09
C GLY A 211 -14.22 -2.56 -23.49
N ASP A 212 -15.11 -3.53 -23.66
CA ASP A 212 -16.44 -3.53 -23.05
C ASP A 212 -16.36 -3.97 -21.58
N GLY A 213 -16.98 -3.19 -20.68
CA GLY A 213 -17.02 -3.52 -19.26
C GLY A 213 -17.97 -4.68 -18.94
N VAL A 214 -17.47 -5.68 -18.23
CA VAL A 214 -18.21 -6.84 -17.70
C VAL A 214 -18.46 -6.66 -16.21
N TYR A 215 -19.73 -6.73 -15.81
CA TYR A 215 -20.18 -6.54 -14.43
C TYR A 215 -20.41 -7.89 -13.74
N GLU A 216 -20.40 -7.90 -12.41
CA GLU A 216 -20.48 -9.11 -11.58
C GLU A 216 -21.54 -10.12 -12.03
N ARG A 217 -22.76 -9.66 -12.38
CA ARG A 217 -23.87 -10.54 -12.80
C ARG A 217 -23.65 -11.23 -14.14
N ASP A 218 -22.84 -10.63 -15.01
CA ASP A 218 -22.63 -11.04 -16.41
C ASP A 218 -21.34 -11.85 -16.59
N MET A 219 -20.56 -12.04 -15.51
CA MET A 219 -19.28 -12.76 -15.54
C MET A 219 -19.42 -14.28 -15.66
N THR A 220 -18.57 -14.86 -16.49
CA THR A 220 -18.34 -16.31 -16.57
C THR A 220 -17.65 -16.84 -15.30
N PRO A 221 -17.74 -18.16 -15.00
CA PRO A 221 -17.01 -18.74 -13.87
C PRO A 221 -15.50 -18.49 -13.90
N LYS A 222 -14.91 -18.43 -15.09
CA LYS A 222 -13.47 -18.20 -15.26
C LYS A 222 -13.09 -16.76 -14.93
N GLN A 223 -13.83 -15.79 -15.44
CA GLN A 223 -13.67 -14.38 -15.09
C GLN A 223 -13.84 -14.14 -13.59
N ARG A 224 -14.79 -14.85 -12.95
CA ARG A 224 -14.97 -14.78 -11.49
C ARG A 224 -13.75 -15.28 -10.74
N ASN A 225 -13.08 -16.32 -11.23
CA ASN A 225 -11.86 -16.80 -10.61
C ASN A 225 -10.71 -15.80 -10.77
N MET A 226 -10.48 -15.29 -12.00
CA MET A 226 -9.38 -14.35 -12.29
C MET A 226 -9.52 -13.00 -11.57
N SER A 227 -10.75 -12.53 -11.35
CA SER A 227 -10.99 -11.30 -10.59
C SER A 227 -11.08 -11.52 -9.07
N ALA A 228 -10.75 -12.73 -8.59
CA ALA A 228 -10.83 -13.11 -7.20
C ALA A 228 -12.25 -12.93 -6.59
N ALA A 229 -13.30 -13.19 -7.37
CA ALA A 229 -14.68 -12.88 -6.99
C ALA A 229 -15.20 -13.63 -5.77
N SER A 230 -14.60 -14.78 -5.45
CA SER A 230 -14.85 -15.54 -4.21
C SER A 230 -14.54 -14.73 -2.94
N HIS A 231 -13.78 -13.64 -3.05
CA HIS A 231 -13.51 -12.75 -1.94
C HIS A 231 -14.58 -11.68 -1.74
N HIS A 232 -15.62 -11.59 -2.57
CA HIS A 232 -16.66 -10.55 -2.46
C HIS A 232 -17.99 -11.10 -1.96
N VAL A 233 -18.83 -10.20 -1.45
CA VAL A 233 -20.23 -10.49 -1.16
C VAL A 233 -21.05 -10.18 -2.41
N GLU A 234 -21.91 -11.11 -2.82
CA GLU A 234 -22.74 -10.96 -4.01
C GLU A 234 -23.57 -9.66 -3.97
N GLY A 235 -23.55 -8.91 -5.07
CA GLY A 235 -24.28 -7.67 -5.22
C GLY A 235 -23.70 -6.49 -4.43
N ASP A 236 -22.44 -6.57 -4.02
CA ASP A 236 -21.71 -5.43 -3.48
C ASP A 236 -21.42 -4.40 -4.60
N PRO A 237 -21.95 -3.16 -4.50
CA PRO A 237 -21.72 -2.15 -5.53
C PRO A 237 -20.24 -1.71 -5.65
N LEU A 238 -19.40 -2.04 -4.67
CA LEU A 238 -17.98 -1.68 -4.65
C LEU A 238 -17.07 -2.75 -5.24
N VAL A 239 -17.59 -3.89 -5.73
CA VAL A 239 -16.75 -4.99 -6.25
C VAL A 239 -15.75 -4.55 -7.32
N GLY A 240 -16.18 -3.74 -8.29
CA GLY A 240 -15.29 -3.20 -9.33
C GLY A 240 -14.24 -2.23 -8.78
N VAL A 241 -14.59 -1.44 -7.76
CA VAL A 241 -13.64 -0.57 -7.06
C VAL A 241 -12.63 -1.40 -6.27
N GLU A 242 -13.08 -2.46 -5.60
CA GLU A 242 -12.25 -3.31 -4.75
C GLU A 242 -11.18 -4.05 -5.55
N VAL A 243 -11.49 -4.59 -6.73
CA VAL A 243 -10.49 -5.26 -7.58
C VAL A 243 -9.43 -4.27 -8.10
N LEU A 244 -9.83 -3.04 -8.44
CA LEU A 244 -8.92 -1.98 -8.85
C LEU A 244 -8.01 -1.53 -7.69
N LEU A 245 -8.56 -1.39 -6.49
CA LEU A 245 -7.79 -1.07 -5.28
C LEU A 245 -6.78 -2.17 -4.94
N ALA A 246 -7.21 -3.43 -4.97
CA ALA A 246 -6.34 -4.58 -4.68
C ALA A 246 -5.19 -4.70 -5.69
N SER A 247 -5.33 -4.13 -6.87
CA SER A 247 -4.33 -4.12 -7.94
C SER A 247 -3.55 -2.81 -8.05
N GLY A 248 -3.70 -1.89 -7.08
CA GLY A 248 -2.92 -0.65 -7.02
C GLY A 248 -3.30 0.42 -8.05
N ALA A 249 -4.43 0.25 -8.75
CA ALA A 249 -4.77 1.06 -9.93
C ALA A 249 -4.72 2.57 -9.66
N ILE A 250 -5.17 3.03 -8.48
CA ILE A 250 -5.16 4.44 -8.12
C ILE A 250 -3.73 5.02 -8.07
N TYR A 251 -2.75 4.23 -7.63
CA TYR A 251 -1.36 4.65 -7.53
C TYR A 251 -0.73 4.76 -8.93
N ALA A 252 -0.97 3.78 -9.82
CA ALA A 252 -0.50 3.83 -11.21
C ALA A 252 -1.10 5.02 -11.98
N LEU A 253 -2.40 5.31 -11.79
CA LEU A 253 -3.04 6.49 -12.38
C LEU A 253 -2.42 7.79 -11.84
N GLY A 254 -2.09 7.84 -10.54
CA GLY A 254 -1.42 8.99 -9.93
C GLY A 254 0.01 9.20 -10.45
N ASP A 255 0.77 8.13 -10.68
CA ASP A 255 2.10 8.18 -11.28
C ASP A 255 2.04 8.72 -12.72
N LEU A 256 1.12 8.20 -13.53
CA LEU A 256 0.91 8.64 -14.91
C LEU A 256 0.44 10.10 -14.98
N PHE A 257 -0.46 10.51 -14.07
CA PHE A 257 -0.85 11.92 -13.95
C PHE A 257 0.34 12.80 -13.57
N SER A 258 1.14 12.40 -12.59
CA SER A 258 2.31 13.17 -12.15
C SER A 258 3.34 13.36 -13.27
N LEU A 259 3.48 12.37 -14.15
CA LEU A 259 4.40 12.41 -15.28
C LEU A 259 3.90 13.22 -16.48
N THR A 260 2.58 13.36 -16.66
CA THR A 260 1.99 13.89 -17.90
C THR A 260 1.12 15.12 -17.72
N GLY A 261 0.54 15.31 -16.54
CA GLY A 261 -0.52 16.28 -16.27
C GLY A 261 -1.86 15.95 -16.94
N ASP A 262 -2.03 14.77 -17.54
CA ASP A 262 -3.27 14.43 -18.26
C ASP A 262 -4.44 14.17 -17.30
N SER A 263 -5.41 15.09 -17.32
CA SER A 263 -6.66 15.03 -16.58
C SER A 263 -7.49 13.75 -16.79
N ALA A 264 -7.26 12.96 -17.85
CA ALA A 264 -7.91 11.67 -18.05
C ALA A 264 -7.62 10.69 -16.90
N PHE A 265 -6.36 10.67 -16.42
CA PHE A 265 -5.96 9.85 -15.28
C PHE A 265 -6.61 10.34 -13.98
N HIS A 266 -6.68 11.65 -13.78
CA HIS A 266 -7.36 12.26 -12.63
C HIS A 266 -8.85 11.90 -12.57
N ARG A 267 -9.57 12.04 -13.69
CA ARG A 267 -10.99 11.63 -13.77
C ARG A 267 -11.18 10.14 -13.52
N ALA A 268 -10.30 9.29 -14.05
CA ALA A 268 -10.35 7.84 -13.83
C ALA A 268 -10.11 7.49 -12.35
N ALA A 269 -9.12 8.13 -11.72
CA ALA A 269 -8.85 7.95 -10.29
C ALA A 269 -10.02 8.41 -9.41
N ARG A 270 -10.71 9.50 -9.79
CA ARG A 270 -11.91 9.96 -9.07
C ARG A 270 -13.03 8.92 -9.06
N ARG A 271 -13.17 8.14 -10.15
CA ARG A 271 -14.17 7.06 -10.25
C ARG A 271 -13.91 5.94 -9.25
N ILE A 272 -12.66 5.75 -8.84
CA ILE A 272 -12.23 4.79 -7.82
C ILE A 272 -12.37 5.41 -6.42
N ALA A 273 -11.83 6.62 -6.21
CA ALA A 273 -11.77 7.26 -4.88
C ALA A 273 -13.13 7.73 -4.35
N GLY A 274 -13.99 8.30 -5.20
CA GLY A 274 -15.26 8.92 -4.79
C GLY A 274 -16.17 7.99 -3.98
N PRO A 275 -16.48 6.76 -4.46
CA PRO A 275 -17.32 5.81 -3.72
C PRO A 275 -16.78 5.42 -2.33
N LEU A 276 -15.45 5.48 -2.14
CA LEU A 276 -14.77 5.06 -0.91
C LEU A 276 -14.96 6.05 0.24
N VAL A 277 -15.32 7.31 -0.02
CA VAL A 277 -15.61 8.29 1.02
C VAL A 277 -16.72 7.78 1.95
N SER A 278 -17.73 7.08 1.40
CA SER A 278 -18.81 6.49 2.19
C SER A 278 -18.37 5.35 3.13
N GLN A 279 -17.14 4.85 3.00
CA GLN A 279 -16.59 3.74 3.78
C GLN A 279 -15.66 4.23 4.91
N LEU A 280 -15.47 5.53 5.11
CA LEU A 280 -14.48 6.05 6.06
C LEU A 280 -14.78 5.72 7.53
N THR A 281 -16.03 5.40 7.88
CA THR A 281 -16.41 4.93 9.23
C THR A 281 -16.27 3.42 9.40
N ASP A 282 -15.91 2.70 8.34
CA ASP A 282 -15.77 1.24 8.37
C ASP A 282 -14.45 0.82 9.06
N PRO A 283 -14.49 -0.09 10.05
CA PRO A 283 -13.30 -0.55 10.76
C PRO A 283 -12.24 -1.27 9.92
N TYR A 284 -12.60 -1.71 8.71
CA TYR A 284 -11.73 -2.50 7.83
C TYR A 284 -11.40 -1.77 6.51
N ALA A 285 -11.82 -0.51 6.35
CA ALA A 285 -11.59 0.26 5.14
C ALA A 285 -10.22 0.94 5.07
N ASP A 286 -9.19 0.42 5.75
CA ASP A 286 -7.82 0.96 5.66
C ASP A 286 -7.36 1.21 4.20
N PRO A 287 -7.49 0.26 3.25
CA PRO A 287 -7.09 0.51 1.86
C PRO A 287 -7.97 1.56 1.16
N GLY A 288 -9.25 1.65 1.54
CA GLY A 288 -10.17 2.65 0.98
C GLY A 288 -9.83 4.07 1.44
N ALA A 289 -9.61 4.25 2.74
CA ALA A 289 -9.24 5.53 3.32
C ALA A 289 -7.85 6.00 2.84
N ALA A 290 -6.88 5.08 2.73
CA ALA A 290 -5.56 5.40 2.18
C ALA A 290 -5.64 5.81 0.70
N ALA A 291 -6.49 5.15 -0.10
CA ALA A 291 -6.70 5.54 -1.50
C ALA A 291 -7.33 6.94 -1.62
N VAL A 292 -8.29 7.29 -0.75
CA VAL A 292 -8.87 8.65 -0.70
C VAL A 292 -7.80 9.68 -0.32
N ALA A 293 -6.99 9.40 0.70
CA ALA A 293 -5.88 10.27 1.10
C ALA A 293 -4.86 10.46 -0.04
N TYR A 294 -4.48 9.36 -0.71
CA TYR A 294 -3.58 9.39 -1.85
C TYR A 294 -4.15 10.20 -3.01
N TYR A 295 -5.43 10.01 -3.36
CA TYR A 295 -6.10 10.77 -4.42
C TYR A 295 -5.96 12.27 -4.20
N ARG A 296 -6.31 12.74 -2.99
CA ARG A 296 -6.24 14.17 -2.66
C ARG A 296 -4.84 14.71 -2.92
N LEU A 297 -3.83 14.00 -2.44
CA LEU A 297 -2.44 14.44 -2.53
C LEU A 297 -1.82 14.30 -3.94
N ALA A 298 -2.03 13.18 -4.63
CA ALA A 298 -1.43 12.91 -5.94
C ALA A 298 -2.03 13.78 -7.04
N PHE A 299 -3.31 14.15 -6.92
CA PHE A 299 -4.01 14.94 -7.93
C PHE A 299 -4.24 16.40 -7.53
N GLY A 300 -3.87 16.80 -6.30
CA GLY A 300 -4.11 18.14 -5.78
C GLY A 300 -5.60 18.50 -5.77
N ASP A 301 -6.44 17.56 -5.32
CA ASP A 301 -7.89 17.66 -5.41
C ASP A 301 -8.56 17.53 -4.04
N ASP A 302 -9.11 18.63 -3.55
CA ASP A 302 -9.84 18.77 -2.29
C ASP A 302 -11.37 18.71 -2.45
N SER A 303 -11.89 18.43 -3.64
CA SER A 303 -13.33 18.46 -3.90
C SER A 303 -14.13 17.34 -3.24
N LEU A 304 -13.45 16.40 -2.56
CA LEU A 304 -14.07 15.39 -1.70
C LEU A 304 -14.03 15.79 -0.22
N ASP A 305 -13.37 16.89 0.15
CA ASP A 305 -13.10 17.23 1.55
C ASP A 305 -14.35 17.46 2.38
N ASP A 306 -15.40 18.07 1.81
CA ASP A 306 -16.65 18.30 2.53
C ASP A 306 -17.36 16.98 2.86
N ASP A 307 -17.40 16.04 1.91
CA ASP A 307 -17.95 14.70 2.14
C ASP A 307 -17.08 13.91 3.13
N ILE A 308 -15.75 14.07 3.08
CA ILE A 308 -14.82 13.46 4.03
C ILE A 308 -15.07 14.00 5.43
N ARG A 309 -15.14 15.32 5.61
CA ARG A 309 -15.45 15.96 6.91
C ARG A 309 -16.79 15.46 7.46
N ALA A 310 -17.81 15.37 6.61
CA ALA A 310 -19.10 14.83 7.01
C ALA A 310 -19.05 13.37 7.48
N GLN A 311 -18.07 12.56 7.05
CA GLN A 311 -17.85 11.21 7.56
C GLN A 311 -17.00 11.20 8.82
N VAL A 312 -16.00 12.08 8.91
CA VAL A 312 -15.19 12.28 10.11
C VAL A 312 -16.08 12.68 11.29
N ASP A 313 -17.04 13.58 11.08
CA ASP A 313 -18.02 13.99 12.10
C ASP A 313 -18.95 12.86 12.57
N ARG A 314 -19.02 11.75 11.81
CA ARG A 314 -19.81 10.56 12.13
C ARG A 314 -18.98 9.43 12.75
N MET A 315 -17.67 9.59 12.87
CA MET A 315 -16.81 8.60 13.52
C MET A 315 -17.22 8.45 14.99
N PRO A 316 -17.41 7.23 15.50
CA PRO A 316 -17.73 7.04 16.91
C PRO A 316 -16.52 7.43 17.77
N ASP A 317 -16.81 7.88 18.99
CA ASP A 317 -15.81 8.10 20.03
C ASP A 317 -15.02 6.81 20.32
N GLU A 318 -13.86 6.93 20.96
CA GLU A 318 -13.08 5.77 21.36
C GLU A 318 -13.83 4.98 22.45
N SER A 319 -14.09 3.69 22.17
CA SER A 319 -14.74 2.81 23.14
C SER A 319 -13.83 2.55 24.35
N PRO A 320 -14.36 2.64 25.58
CA PRO A 320 -13.61 2.31 26.80
C PRO A 320 -13.43 0.79 27.00
N ASP A 321 -14.10 -0.04 26.21
CA ASP A 321 -14.03 -1.50 26.31
C ASP A 321 -12.72 -2.05 25.76
N GLU A 322 -12.28 -3.20 26.29
CA GLU A 322 -11.02 -3.83 25.86
C GLU A 322 -11.12 -4.33 24.41
N LEU A 323 -10.04 -4.18 23.65
CA LEU A 323 -9.99 -4.73 22.29
C LEU A 323 -9.85 -6.26 22.34
N ALA A 324 -10.67 -6.96 21.56
CA ALA A 324 -10.61 -8.40 21.36
C ALA A 324 -10.24 -8.72 19.92
N MET A 325 -9.32 -9.66 19.75
CA MET A 325 -9.01 -10.27 18.45
C MET A 325 -9.75 -11.59 18.33
N THR A 326 -10.51 -11.75 17.25
CA THR A 326 -11.41 -12.89 17.06
C THR A 326 -11.22 -13.56 15.70
N PHE A 327 -11.46 -14.87 15.67
CA PHE A 327 -11.41 -15.69 14.47
C PHE A 327 -12.71 -16.49 14.36
N PRO A 328 -13.54 -16.25 13.34
CA PRO A 328 -14.73 -17.06 13.14
C PRO A 328 -14.35 -18.51 12.82
N GLN A 329 -15.14 -19.46 13.29
CA GLN A 329 -14.95 -20.88 12.97
C GLN A 329 -15.03 -21.12 11.45
N GLU A 330 -16.00 -20.49 10.79
CA GLU A 330 -16.15 -20.55 9.34
C GLU A 330 -15.37 -19.42 8.68
N ARG A 331 -14.50 -19.76 7.73
CA ARG A 331 -13.83 -18.79 6.86
C ARG A 331 -14.80 -18.31 5.79
N ARG A 332 -15.45 -17.18 6.03
CA ARG A 332 -16.39 -16.57 5.08
C ARG A 332 -16.40 -15.05 5.23
N ARG A 333 -16.49 -14.35 4.11
CA ARG A 333 -16.83 -12.92 4.11
C ARG A 333 -18.34 -12.78 4.20
N VAL A 334 -18.83 -12.01 5.16
CA VAL A 334 -20.27 -11.79 5.39
C VAL A 334 -20.69 -10.33 5.25
N ALA A 335 -19.73 -9.42 5.13
CA ALA A 335 -19.95 -7.98 5.05
C ALA A 335 -19.46 -7.40 3.71
N ARG A 336 -20.23 -6.45 3.20
CA ARG A 336 -19.90 -5.60 2.04
C ARG A 336 -18.81 -4.60 2.40
N GLY A 337 -18.27 -3.92 1.39
CA GLY A 337 -17.24 -2.89 1.53
C GLY A 337 -15.83 -3.45 1.37
N VAL A 338 -14.88 -2.58 1.05
CA VAL A 338 -13.51 -2.95 0.67
C VAL A 338 -12.67 -3.45 1.86
N GLY A 339 -11.47 -3.97 1.58
CA GLY A 339 -10.45 -4.29 2.59
C GLY A 339 -10.75 -5.54 3.43
N ARG A 340 -11.58 -6.45 2.91
CA ARG A 340 -12.00 -7.65 3.63
C ARG A 340 -11.63 -8.93 2.89
N ARG A 341 -11.34 -9.97 3.66
CA ARG A 341 -11.12 -11.33 3.15
C ARG A 341 -11.85 -12.36 4.01
N ASN A 342 -11.94 -13.59 3.51
CA ASN A 342 -12.66 -14.67 4.18
C ASN A 342 -11.89 -15.29 5.37
N ASP A 343 -10.58 -15.06 5.45
CA ASP A 343 -9.69 -15.58 6.49
C ASP A 343 -9.03 -14.46 7.32
N MET A 344 -9.56 -13.23 7.23
CA MET A 344 -9.02 -12.08 7.95
C MET A 344 -9.28 -12.16 9.45
N ILE A 345 -8.49 -11.42 10.21
CA ILE A 345 -8.73 -11.16 11.62
C ILE A 345 -9.94 -10.25 11.80
N HIS A 346 -10.77 -10.54 12.80
CA HIS A 346 -11.88 -9.67 13.20
C HIS A 346 -11.61 -9.00 14.55
N TRP A 347 -11.93 -7.72 14.63
CA TRP A 347 -11.82 -6.92 15.84
C TRP A 347 -13.16 -6.80 16.54
N GLY A 348 -13.14 -6.97 17.86
CA GLY A 348 -14.28 -6.81 18.74
C GLY A 348 -13.96 -5.96 19.96
N ARG A 349 -15.01 -5.55 20.68
CA ARG A 349 -14.92 -4.87 21.98
C ARG A 349 -15.45 -5.80 23.05
N ARG A 350 -14.67 -5.99 24.11
CA ARG A 350 -14.99 -6.86 25.23
C ARG A 350 -15.43 -6.01 26.41
N SER A 351 -16.70 -6.14 26.79
CA SER A 351 -17.26 -5.46 27.96
C SER A 351 -16.68 -6.02 29.27
N ALA A 352 -16.93 -5.33 30.38
CA ALA A 352 -16.55 -5.79 31.72
C ALA A 352 -17.14 -7.16 32.09
N GLU A 353 -18.33 -7.49 31.56
CA GLU A 353 -19.00 -8.79 31.71
C GLU A 353 -18.42 -9.88 30.81
N GLY A 354 -17.45 -9.52 29.96
CA GLY A 354 -16.76 -10.44 29.05
C GLY A 354 -17.49 -10.71 27.74
N VAL A 355 -18.56 -9.98 27.42
CA VAL A 355 -19.26 -10.07 26.12
C VAL A 355 -18.42 -9.41 25.05
N ILE A 356 -18.24 -10.08 23.91
CA ILE A 356 -17.51 -9.53 22.75
C ILE A 356 -18.52 -9.12 21.68
N THR A 357 -18.54 -7.84 21.32
CA THR A 357 -19.29 -7.29 20.19
C THR A 357 -18.35 -6.89 19.06
N PRO A 358 -18.78 -6.84 17.78
CA PRO A 358 -17.96 -6.31 16.71
C PRO A 358 -17.52 -4.88 17.00
N ALA A 359 -16.24 -4.57 16.74
CA ALA A 359 -15.74 -3.21 16.88
C ALA A 359 -16.33 -2.32 15.78
N ASP A 360 -16.67 -1.08 16.14
CA ASP A 360 -17.15 -0.01 15.26
C ASP A 360 -16.14 1.13 15.10
N ASP A 361 -14.94 0.98 15.67
CA ASP A 361 -13.85 1.93 15.52
C ASP A 361 -13.51 2.19 14.06
N PRO A 362 -13.33 3.46 13.64
CA PRO A 362 -12.78 3.76 12.32
C PRO A 362 -11.40 3.12 12.17
N CYS A 363 -11.10 2.71 10.94
CA CYS A 363 -9.77 2.20 10.62
C CYS A 363 -8.68 3.28 10.80
N THR A 364 -7.44 2.85 10.98
CA THR A 364 -6.32 3.76 11.28
C THR A 364 -5.98 4.70 10.12
N ALA A 365 -6.15 4.26 8.87
CA ALA A 365 -5.99 5.14 7.72
C ALA A 365 -7.08 6.22 7.65
N ALA A 366 -8.31 5.92 8.08
CA ALA A 366 -9.39 6.92 8.18
C ALA A 366 -9.12 7.94 9.28
N LEU A 367 -8.60 7.50 10.43
CA LEU A 367 -8.15 8.40 11.50
C LEU A 367 -6.97 9.28 11.04
N ALA A 368 -6.02 8.72 10.26
CA ALA A 368 -4.94 9.50 9.68
C ALA A 368 -5.47 10.57 8.69
N LEU A 369 -6.42 10.21 7.83
CA LEU A 369 -7.09 11.15 6.93
C LEU A 369 -7.86 12.22 7.72
N ALA A 370 -8.55 11.84 8.81
CA ALA A 370 -9.26 12.77 9.68
C ALA A 370 -8.32 13.85 10.24
N TYR A 371 -7.15 13.45 10.77
CA TYR A 371 -6.11 14.39 11.19
C TYR A 371 -5.66 15.32 10.04
N GLN A 372 -5.43 14.77 8.85
CA GLN A 372 -4.94 15.56 7.72
C GLN A 372 -5.96 16.67 7.32
N VAL A 373 -7.26 16.35 7.33
CA VAL A 373 -8.31 17.32 6.95
C VAL A 373 -8.69 18.29 8.07
N SER A 374 -8.64 17.88 9.35
CA SER A 374 -9.08 18.70 10.49
C SER A 374 -7.94 19.43 11.20
N GLY A 375 -6.75 18.83 11.22
CA GLY A 375 -5.63 19.24 12.06
C GLY A 375 -5.75 18.85 13.53
N ASP A 376 -6.73 18.03 13.90
CA ASP A 376 -6.94 17.59 15.29
C ASP A 376 -6.04 16.40 15.65
N ASP A 377 -5.01 16.68 16.45
CA ASP A 377 -4.04 15.71 16.98
C ASP A 377 -4.69 14.51 17.68
N ALA A 378 -5.93 14.62 18.19
CA ALA A 378 -6.63 13.51 18.84
C ALA A 378 -6.82 12.32 17.88
N TYR A 379 -7.09 12.59 16.59
CA TYR A 379 -7.19 11.53 15.58
C TYR A 379 -5.85 10.84 15.34
N ALA A 380 -4.75 11.61 15.28
CA ALA A 380 -3.41 11.04 15.12
C ALA A 380 -3.01 10.19 16.34
N ALA A 381 -3.29 10.67 17.56
CA ALA A 381 -3.06 9.91 18.79
C ALA A 381 -3.83 8.60 18.81
N ARG A 382 -5.14 8.63 18.48
CA ARG A 382 -5.98 7.44 18.38
C ARG A 382 -5.47 6.47 17.32
N ALA A 383 -5.04 6.96 16.16
CA ALA A 383 -4.48 6.12 15.09
C ALA A 383 -3.22 5.37 15.55
N PHE A 384 -2.27 6.06 16.17
CA PHE A 384 -1.05 5.43 16.71
C PHE A 384 -1.37 4.43 17.83
N ARG A 385 -2.28 4.79 18.76
CA ARG A 385 -2.70 3.90 19.84
C ARG A 385 -3.31 2.61 19.30
N GLN A 386 -4.25 2.71 18.37
CA GLN A 386 -4.89 1.56 17.76
C GLN A 386 -3.88 0.68 17.02
N ALA A 387 -2.98 1.27 16.23
CA ALA A 387 -1.93 0.55 15.53
C ALA A 387 -1.00 -0.19 16.49
N ARG A 388 -0.56 0.48 17.56
CA ARG A 388 0.30 -0.12 18.58
C ARG A 388 -0.39 -1.29 19.27
N VAL A 389 -1.63 -1.09 19.73
CA VAL A 389 -2.39 -2.12 20.46
C VAL A 389 -2.65 -3.34 19.57
N LYS A 390 -3.15 -3.13 18.34
CA LYS A 390 -3.43 -4.21 17.39
C LYS A 390 -2.15 -4.97 17.01
N LEU A 391 -1.04 -4.27 16.72
CA LEU A 391 0.25 -4.90 16.42
C LEU A 391 0.78 -5.70 17.62
N THR A 392 0.69 -5.14 18.83
CA THR A 392 1.11 -5.82 20.07
C THR A 392 0.32 -7.12 20.29
N MET A 393 -1.00 -7.08 20.08
CA MET A 393 -1.85 -8.27 20.18
C MET A 393 -1.47 -9.31 19.13
N ALA A 394 -1.32 -8.88 17.87
CA ALA A 394 -0.95 -9.76 16.76
C ALA A 394 0.38 -10.46 17.03
N ARG A 395 1.44 -9.71 17.37
CA ARG A 395 2.79 -10.25 17.60
C ARG A 395 2.85 -11.30 18.72
N ARG A 396 1.96 -11.22 19.71
CA ARG A 396 1.92 -12.15 20.84
C ARG A 396 1.35 -13.52 20.48
N VAL A 397 0.47 -13.61 19.49
CA VAL A 397 -0.31 -14.84 19.26
C VAL A 397 -0.32 -15.33 17.81
N LEU A 398 0.10 -14.49 16.86
CA LEU A 398 0.16 -14.83 15.44
C LEU A 398 1.58 -15.10 14.98
N ARG A 399 1.69 -15.78 13.83
CA ARG A 399 2.95 -15.94 13.09
C ARG A 399 3.30 -14.67 12.32
N GLY A 400 4.56 -14.48 11.96
CA GLY A 400 5.01 -13.28 11.25
C GLY A 400 4.35 -13.09 9.89
N GLY A 401 4.07 -14.18 9.17
CA GLY A 401 3.43 -14.18 7.84
C GLY A 401 4.42 -14.15 6.67
N ARG A 402 5.70 -14.45 6.91
CA ARG A 402 6.70 -14.56 5.85
C ARG A 402 6.39 -15.74 4.90
N GLU A 403 5.72 -16.77 5.39
CA GLU A 403 5.38 -17.97 4.61
C GLU A 403 4.32 -17.73 3.52
N HIS A 404 3.54 -16.66 3.65
CA HIS A 404 2.50 -16.23 2.72
C HIS A 404 2.03 -14.83 3.14
N ALA A 405 2.64 -13.79 2.59
CA ALA A 405 2.45 -12.40 3.04
C ALA A 405 1.02 -11.88 2.81
N ASP A 406 0.30 -12.46 1.86
CA ASP A 406 -1.05 -12.06 1.47
C ASP A 406 -2.13 -12.71 2.35
N MET A 407 -1.73 -13.53 3.33
CA MET A 407 -2.64 -14.21 4.25
C MET A 407 -3.42 -13.23 5.17
N GLY A 408 -4.60 -13.61 5.65
CA GLY A 408 -5.46 -12.73 6.46
C GLY A 408 -5.13 -12.72 7.97
N GLY A 409 -4.37 -13.71 8.44
CA GLY A 409 -4.22 -14.04 9.86
C GLY A 409 -2.78 -14.03 10.40
N ALA A 410 -1.97 -13.05 10.00
CA ALA A 410 -0.57 -12.93 10.42
C ALA A 410 -0.25 -11.54 11.00
N VAL A 411 0.94 -11.39 11.60
CA VAL A 411 1.41 -10.08 12.06
C VAL A 411 1.53 -9.11 10.88
N CYS A 412 2.08 -9.54 9.74
CA CYS A 412 2.19 -8.70 8.55
C CYS A 412 0.82 -8.26 8.02
N SER A 413 -0.21 -9.11 8.10
CA SER A 413 -1.54 -8.76 7.61
C SER A 413 -2.24 -7.71 8.47
N VAL A 414 -1.94 -7.67 9.77
CA VAL A 414 -2.36 -6.56 10.65
C VAL A 414 -1.57 -5.30 10.33
N ALA A 415 -0.25 -5.40 10.14
CA ALA A 415 0.61 -4.25 9.96
C ALA A 415 0.45 -3.58 8.59
N ALA A 416 0.48 -4.37 7.53
CA ALA A 416 0.50 -3.96 6.13
C ALA A 416 -0.74 -4.43 5.33
N GLY A 417 -1.72 -5.08 5.95
CA GLY A 417 -2.89 -5.59 5.23
C GLY A 417 -2.60 -6.91 4.52
N HIS A 418 -3.66 -7.59 4.09
CA HIS A 418 -3.57 -8.83 3.30
C HIS A 418 -3.55 -8.52 1.78
N GLY A 419 -3.52 -9.54 0.92
CA GLY A 419 -3.42 -9.41 -0.56
C GLY A 419 -4.55 -8.67 -1.29
N ARG A 420 -5.46 -8.01 -0.55
CA ARG A 420 -6.51 -7.13 -1.08
C ARG A 420 -6.31 -5.65 -0.73
N ASN A 421 -5.23 -5.34 0.00
CA ASN A 421 -5.05 -4.04 0.63
C ASN A 421 -3.87 -3.25 0.07
N TRP A 422 -3.13 -3.77 -0.90
CA TRP A 422 -1.98 -3.09 -1.51
C TRP A 422 -0.95 -2.58 -0.48
N GLY A 423 -0.63 -3.39 0.54
CA GLY A 423 0.32 -2.98 1.58
C GLY A 423 -0.23 -1.96 2.60
N VAL A 424 -1.54 -1.72 2.63
CA VAL A 424 -2.22 -0.86 3.60
C VAL A 424 -2.92 -1.66 4.71
N GLY A 425 -2.33 -1.66 5.90
CA GLY A 425 -2.90 -2.24 7.11
C GLY A 425 -2.96 -1.23 8.23
N THR A 426 -3.15 -1.73 9.44
CA THR A 426 -3.34 -0.88 10.62
C THR A 426 -2.10 -0.01 10.92
N VAL A 427 -0.90 -0.51 10.62
CA VAL A 427 0.33 0.25 10.86
C VAL A 427 0.65 1.13 9.66
N THR A 428 0.71 0.57 8.46
CA THR A 428 1.07 1.33 7.24
C THR A 428 0.05 2.41 6.90
N GLY A 429 -1.22 2.24 7.30
CA GLY A 429 -2.27 3.23 7.13
C GLY A 429 -2.08 4.53 7.92
N CYS A 430 -1.32 4.52 9.03
CA CYS A 430 -1.11 5.72 9.85
C CYS A 430 0.36 6.06 10.13
N TYR A 431 1.23 5.07 10.31
CA TYR A 431 2.58 5.28 10.85
C TYR A 431 3.43 6.19 9.94
N GLY A 432 3.66 5.79 8.70
CA GLY A 432 4.35 6.61 7.70
C GLY A 432 3.56 7.86 7.28
N PRO A 433 2.25 7.74 6.96
CA PRO A 433 1.44 8.88 6.53
C PRO A 433 1.36 10.03 7.55
N LEU A 434 1.28 9.73 8.85
CA LEU A 434 1.26 10.76 9.90
C LEU A 434 2.66 11.29 10.21
N SER A 435 3.67 10.42 10.32
CA SER A 435 4.99 10.85 10.78
C SER A 435 5.84 11.51 9.69
N LEU A 436 5.73 11.04 8.45
CA LEU A 436 6.56 11.50 7.34
C LEU A 436 5.74 12.08 6.19
N GLY A 437 4.42 11.96 6.21
CA GLY A 437 3.60 12.25 5.03
C GLY A 437 3.89 11.28 3.88
N THR A 438 4.21 10.01 4.19
CA THR A 438 4.61 9.06 3.14
C THR A 438 3.51 8.78 2.13
N ARG A 439 3.90 8.67 0.86
CA ARG A 439 3.07 8.12 -0.23
C ARG A 439 3.87 7.18 -1.12
N GLU A 440 3.18 6.34 -1.87
CA GLU A 440 3.80 5.55 -2.95
C GLU A 440 3.96 6.41 -4.21
N VAL A 441 5.13 6.34 -4.85
CA VAL A 441 5.39 6.95 -6.17
C VAL A 441 6.26 5.99 -6.96
N MET A 442 5.76 5.46 -8.08
CA MET A 442 6.47 4.52 -8.97
C MET A 442 7.17 3.38 -8.19
N GLY A 443 6.41 2.78 -7.27
CA GLY A 443 6.84 1.65 -6.45
C GLY A 443 7.80 1.97 -5.30
N ARG A 444 8.18 3.24 -5.05
CA ARG A 444 8.94 3.62 -3.84
C ARG A 444 8.06 4.33 -2.82
N VAL A 445 8.42 4.19 -1.53
CA VAL A 445 7.83 4.99 -0.44
C VAL A 445 8.57 6.33 -0.37
N VAL A 446 7.87 7.43 -0.63
CA VAL A 446 8.42 8.79 -0.64
C VAL A 446 7.85 9.57 0.55
N PRO A 447 8.70 10.09 1.46
CA PRO A 447 8.24 10.97 2.52
C PRO A 447 8.01 12.40 2.01
N ALA A 448 7.14 13.16 2.66
CA ALA A 448 7.00 14.60 2.43
C ALA A 448 8.10 15.41 3.14
N ILE A 449 8.64 14.87 4.25
CA ILE A 449 9.73 15.48 5.01
C ILE A 449 10.88 14.50 5.25
N GLU A 450 12.10 15.01 5.31
CA GLU A 450 13.31 14.24 5.56
C GLU A 450 14.06 14.80 6.77
N PHE A 451 14.85 13.94 7.43
CA PHE A 451 15.61 14.26 8.64
C PHE A 451 17.08 13.93 8.48
N THR A 452 17.94 14.74 9.09
CA THR A 452 19.34 14.42 9.36
C THR A 452 19.70 14.80 10.78
N ARG A 453 20.45 13.93 11.45
CA ARG A 453 21.00 14.18 12.78
C ARG A 453 22.36 14.90 12.68
N PRO A 454 22.88 15.48 13.78
CA PRO A 454 24.20 16.12 13.79
C PRO A 454 25.36 15.18 13.45
N ASP A 455 25.20 13.87 13.67
CA ASP A 455 26.17 12.84 13.30
C ASP A 455 26.14 12.46 11.80
N GLY A 456 25.25 13.08 11.02
CA GLY A 456 25.06 12.83 9.59
C GLY A 456 24.13 11.66 9.27
N ALA A 457 23.52 11.01 10.27
CA ALA A 457 22.56 9.94 10.03
C ALA A 457 21.24 10.50 9.47
N THR A 458 20.77 9.94 8.35
CA THR A 458 19.45 10.25 7.76
C THR A 458 18.35 9.56 8.55
N ALA A 459 18.00 10.13 9.69
CA ALA A 459 16.98 9.58 10.58
C ALA A 459 16.44 10.66 11.53
N MET A 460 15.21 10.47 12.00
CA MET A 460 14.64 11.30 13.05
C MET A 460 15.25 10.92 14.41
N PRO A 461 15.51 11.89 15.30
CA PRO A 461 15.86 11.58 16.69
C PRO A 461 14.82 10.68 17.36
N ASP A 462 15.25 9.88 18.34
CA ASP A 462 14.37 8.88 18.96
C ASP A 462 13.22 9.51 19.77
N ASP A 463 13.52 10.63 20.43
CA ASP A 463 12.60 11.35 21.31
C ASP A 463 11.72 12.40 20.58
N VAL A 464 11.88 12.52 19.26
CA VAL A 464 11.10 13.48 18.46
C VAL A 464 9.91 12.77 17.81
N LEU A 465 8.73 13.38 17.93
CA LEU A 465 7.56 13.09 17.10
C LEU A 465 7.50 14.13 15.98
N SER A 466 7.19 13.67 14.77
CA SER A 466 6.69 14.51 13.69
C SER A 466 5.24 14.16 13.36
N LEU A 467 4.43 15.17 13.06
CA LEU A 467 3.09 15.02 12.49
C LEU A 467 2.98 15.85 11.22
N VAL A 468 2.56 15.23 10.13
CA VAL A 468 2.54 15.81 8.79
C VAL A 468 1.10 15.92 8.29
N ARG A 469 0.74 17.14 7.91
CA ARG A 469 -0.44 17.45 7.11
C ARG A 469 0.04 17.82 5.71
N PRO A 470 -0.05 16.89 4.75
CA PRO A 470 0.48 17.13 3.42
C PRO A 470 -0.30 18.25 2.72
N SER A 471 0.40 19.01 1.87
CA SER A 471 -0.19 20.06 1.05
C SER A 471 -1.03 19.44 -0.08
N VAL A 472 -2.34 19.72 -0.10
CA VAL A 472 -3.25 19.29 -1.20
C VAL A 472 -3.44 20.43 -2.19
N CYS A 473 -3.87 21.60 -1.71
CA CYS A 473 -4.05 22.83 -2.50
C CYS A 473 -3.22 24.00 -1.94
N GLY A 474 -2.09 23.70 -1.29
CA GLY A 474 -1.29 24.65 -0.52
C GLY A 474 -1.44 24.49 1.00
N GLY A 475 -0.53 25.12 1.76
CA GLY A 475 -0.64 25.21 3.22
C GLY A 475 -0.34 23.91 3.98
N GLY A 476 0.49 23.04 3.41
CA GLY A 476 1.00 21.87 4.13
C GLY A 476 1.75 22.27 5.40
N GLN A 477 1.72 21.40 6.41
CA GLN A 477 2.31 21.67 7.72
C GLN A 477 3.04 20.42 8.25
N ALA A 478 4.14 20.65 8.95
CA ALA A 478 4.74 19.66 9.83
C ALA A 478 4.87 20.22 11.24
N SER A 479 4.48 19.43 12.23
CA SER A 479 4.68 19.74 13.65
C SER A 479 5.72 18.79 14.21
N PHE A 480 6.73 19.34 14.88
CA PHE A 480 7.78 18.58 15.56
C PHE A 480 7.66 18.78 17.07
N SER A 481 7.72 17.71 17.84
CA SER A 481 7.59 17.76 19.30
C SER A 481 8.63 16.88 19.97
N ASN A 482 9.36 17.40 20.96
CA ASN A 482 10.37 16.66 21.71
C ASN A 482 9.75 16.09 23.00
N ALA A 483 9.79 14.77 23.16
CA ALA A 483 9.34 14.04 24.35
C ALA A 483 10.50 13.59 25.25
N GLY A 484 11.74 13.91 24.89
CA GLY A 484 12.94 13.52 25.59
C GLY A 484 13.22 14.38 26.80
N ALA A 485 14.02 13.85 27.73
CA ALA A 485 14.45 14.58 28.92
C ALA A 485 15.52 15.65 28.61
N GLY A 486 16.10 15.64 27.41
CA GLY A 486 17.12 16.58 26.97
C GLY A 486 16.77 17.28 25.65
N PRO A 487 17.53 18.31 25.25
CA PRO A 487 17.35 18.97 23.97
C PRO A 487 17.54 18.00 22.80
N ALA A 488 16.70 18.11 21.78
CA ALA A 488 16.84 17.38 20.52
C ALA A 488 17.28 18.32 19.41
N GLU A 489 18.44 18.03 18.81
CA GLU A 489 18.99 18.76 17.67
C GLU A 489 18.91 17.90 16.41
N PHE A 490 18.37 18.47 15.34
CA PHE A 490 18.27 17.82 14.03
C PHE A 490 18.13 18.88 12.93
N SER A 491 18.34 18.48 11.68
CA SER A 491 17.89 19.28 10.54
C SER A 491 16.80 18.53 9.80
N TRP A 492 15.89 19.28 9.20
CA TRP A 492 14.80 18.75 8.40
C TRP A 492 14.67 19.51 7.08
N ARG A 493 13.99 18.92 6.10
CA ARG A 493 13.58 19.59 4.85
C ARG A 493 12.30 18.99 4.29
N ALA A 494 11.61 19.73 3.44
CA ALA A 494 10.65 19.14 2.52
C ALA A 494 11.40 18.27 1.49
N SER A 495 10.88 17.09 1.17
CA SER A 495 11.53 16.15 0.22
C SER A 495 11.57 16.72 -1.20
N GLY A 496 12.62 16.40 -1.96
CA GLY A 496 12.89 16.93 -3.29
C GLY A 496 13.97 18.01 -3.26
N ASP A 497 13.56 19.29 -3.20
CA ASP A 497 14.45 20.44 -3.44
C ASP A 497 14.45 21.47 -2.29
N GLY A 498 14.05 21.07 -1.08
CA GLY A 498 14.09 21.94 0.10
C GLY A 498 15.50 22.09 0.69
N ASP A 499 15.84 23.31 1.13
CA ASP A 499 17.04 23.56 1.93
C ASP A 499 16.90 22.92 3.33
N TRP A 500 17.99 22.34 3.82
CA TRP A 500 18.05 21.81 5.18
C TRP A 500 17.93 22.94 6.21
N SER A 501 16.95 22.81 7.09
CA SER A 501 16.68 23.74 8.18
C SER A 501 17.05 23.10 9.52
N ALA A 502 18.03 23.67 10.22
CA ALA A 502 18.41 23.24 11.55
C ALA A 502 17.35 23.63 12.58
N LEU A 503 17.06 22.71 13.50
CA LEU A 503 16.06 22.88 14.54
C LEU A 503 16.57 22.26 15.85
N ALA A 504 16.36 22.99 16.94
CA ALA A 504 16.61 22.52 18.30
C ALA A 504 15.31 22.66 19.10
N LEU A 505 14.87 21.57 19.72
CA LEU A 505 13.69 21.54 20.59
C LEU A 505 14.13 21.26 22.02
N GLN A 506 13.73 22.12 22.95
CA GLN A 506 13.82 21.82 24.38
C GLN A 506 12.85 20.68 24.75
N PRO A 507 13.05 20.02 25.91
CA PRO A 507 12.06 19.08 26.44
C PRO A 507 10.65 19.70 26.45
N ASP A 508 9.65 18.93 26.01
CA ASP A 508 8.25 19.33 25.87
C ASP A 508 7.99 20.49 24.88
N GLU A 509 9.00 20.95 24.14
CA GLU A 509 8.82 21.97 23.10
C GLU A 509 8.18 21.35 21.86
N SER A 510 7.26 22.10 21.25
CA SER A 510 6.70 21.79 19.94
C SER A 510 6.82 22.97 19.00
N ARG A 511 7.11 22.70 17.73
CA ARG A 511 7.23 23.71 16.68
C ARG A 511 6.55 23.25 15.40
N THR A 512 5.70 24.10 14.85
CA THR A 512 5.05 23.87 13.55
C THR A 512 5.72 24.71 12.47
N VAL A 513 5.91 24.10 11.31
CA VAL A 513 6.49 24.70 10.10
C VAL A 513 5.55 24.50 8.92
N LEU A 514 5.68 25.34 7.90
CA LEU A 514 4.99 25.17 6.62
C LEU A 514 5.83 24.27 5.70
N LEU A 515 5.13 23.49 4.87
CA LEU A 515 5.71 22.60 3.85
C LEU A 515 5.60 23.19 2.45
#